data_AF-A0A962YBM5-F1
#
_entry.id   AF-A0A962YBM5-F1
#
_cell.length_a   1.000
_cell.length_b   1.000
_cell.length_c   1.000
_cell.angle_alpha   90.00
_cell.angle_beta   90.00
_cell.angle_gamma   90.00
#
_symmetry.space_group_name_H-M   'P 1'
#
loop_
_entity.id
_entity.type
_entity.pdbx_description
1 polymer ?
#
loop_
_entity_poly.entity_id
_entity_poly.type
_entity_poly.pdbx_seq_one_letter_code
_entity_poly.pdbx_strand_id
1 'polypeptide(L)' 'NFAAGMSGGIAYIWDPQGLFPSNCNPEMVDLDALTADEDIDELKSLIEKHQRYTGSAVASRILADWQQS' A
#
# COMPACT_ATOMS: atom_id res chain seq x y z
N ASN A 1 -4.18 10.00 -12.36
CA ASN A 1 -2.82 10.17 -12.91
C ASN A 1 -1.74 9.80 -11.89
N PHE A 2 -2.02 8.86 -10.97
CA PHE A 2 -1.00 8.31 -10.09
C PHE A 2 0.04 7.53 -10.93
N ALA A 3 1.28 7.42 -10.45
CA ALA A 3 2.39 6.73 -11.11
C ALA A 3 2.86 7.26 -12.48
N ALA A 4 2.30 8.37 -12.98
CA ALA A 4 2.84 9.03 -14.17
C ALA A 4 4.28 9.52 -13.92
N GLY A 5 5.23 9.07 -14.76
CA GLY A 5 6.65 9.38 -14.58
C GLY A 5 7.37 8.52 -13.52
N MET A 6 6.70 7.52 -12.94
CA MET A 6 7.32 6.61 -11.97
C MET A 6 8.24 5.63 -12.71
N SER A 7 9.53 5.95 -12.75
CA SER A 7 10.55 5.14 -13.43
C SER A 7 11.26 4.15 -12.51
N GLY A 8 10.92 4.10 -11.21
CA GLY A 8 11.50 3.17 -10.25
C GLY A 8 10.97 3.33 -8.82
N GLY A 9 11.05 2.24 -8.05
CA GLY A 9 10.53 2.12 -6.69
C GLY A 9 9.24 1.30 -6.61
N ILE A 10 8.74 1.12 -5.40
CA ILE A 10 7.50 0.39 -5.10
C ILE A 10 6.54 1.34 -4.37
N ALA A 11 5.25 1.22 -4.68
CA ALA A 11 4.19 1.92 -3.96
C ALA A 11 3.11 0.92 -3.54
N TYR A 12 2.81 0.89 -2.25
CA TYR A 12 1.73 0.09 -1.70
C TYR A 12 0.46 0.93 -1.59
N ILE A 13 -0.65 0.40 -2.11
CA ILE A 13 -1.91 1.13 -2.21
C ILE A 13 -3.00 0.42 -1.43
N TRP A 14 -3.57 1.13 -0.46
CA TRP A 14 -4.77 0.68 0.24
C TRP A 14 -6.01 1.06 -0.58
N ASP A 15 -6.58 0.10 -1.30
CA ASP A 15 -7.76 0.29 -2.16
C ASP A 15 -8.93 -0.62 -1.75
N PRO A 16 -9.59 -0.36 -0.61
CA PRO A 16 -10.71 -1.18 -0.13
C PRO A 16 -11.96 -1.09 -1.02
N GLN A 17 -12.01 -0.16 -1.99
CA GLN A 17 -13.15 0.03 -2.89
C GLN A 17 -12.89 -0.49 -4.31
N GLY A 18 -11.67 -0.93 -4.63
CA GLY A 18 -11.30 -1.41 -5.96
C GLY A 18 -11.34 -0.33 -7.04
N LEU A 19 -11.20 0.95 -6.67
CA LEU A 19 -11.33 2.09 -7.58
C LEU A 19 -9.98 2.63 -8.08
N PHE A 20 -8.87 2.17 -7.49
CA PHE A 20 -7.55 2.67 -7.81
C PHE A 20 -7.10 2.42 -9.26
N PRO A 21 -7.41 1.27 -9.92
CA PRO A 21 -6.96 1.04 -11.29
C PRO A 21 -7.39 2.15 -12.26
N SER A 22 -8.57 2.73 -12.07
CA SER A 22 -9.08 3.86 -12.88
C SER A 22 -8.32 5.17 -12.67
N ASN A 23 -7.57 5.30 -11.58
CA ASN A 23 -6.83 6.50 -11.19
C ASN A 23 -5.31 6.38 -11.45
N CYS A 24 -4.84 5.20 -11.85
CA CYS A 24 -3.44 4.90 -12.15
C CYS A 24 -3.10 5.20 -13.62
N ASN A 25 -1.89 5.70 -13.89
CA ASN A 25 -1.29 5.69 -15.22
C ASN A 25 -0.43 4.41 -15.37
N PRO A 26 -0.84 3.43 -16.19
CA PRO A 26 -0.13 2.18 -16.36
C PRO A 26 1.02 2.22 -17.39
N GLU A 27 1.38 3.38 -17.95
CA GLU A 27 2.40 3.48 -19.02
C GLU A 27 3.78 2.95 -18.61
N MET A 28 4.15 3.06 -17.33
CA MET A 28 5.48 2.71 -16.81
C MET A 28 5.43 1.88 -15.53
N VAL A 29 4.25 1.45 -15.09
CA VAL A 29 4.10 0.68 -13.85
C VAL A 29 3.14 -0.48 -14.05
N ASP A 30 3.40 -1.54 -13.31
CA ASP A 30 2.50 -2.68 -13.17
C ASP A 30 1.69 -2.55 -11.87
N LEU A 31 0.45 -3.03 -11.90
CA LEU A 31 -0.42 -3.13 -10.73
C LEU A 31 -0.59 -4.60 -10.37
N ASP A 32 0.13 -5.02 -9.34
CA ASP A 32 0.14 -6.40 -8.88
C ASP A 32 -0.50 -6.56 -7.49
N ALA A 33 -1.05 -7.75 -7.24
CA ALA A 33 -1.51 -8.10 -5.92
C ALA A 33 -0.33 -8.32 -4.97
N LEU A 34 -0.50 -7.95 -3.70
CA LEU A 34 0.52 -8.12 -2.67
C LEU A 34 0.57 -9.60 -2.23
N THR A 35 1.44 -10.39 -2.86
CA THR A 35 1.54 -11.85 -2.60
C THR A 35 2.90 -12.30 -2.05
N ALA A 36 3.94 -11.50 -2.16
CA ALA A 36 5.27 -11.85 -1.68
C ALA A 36 5.40 -11.54 -0.18
N ASP A 37 5.86 -12.52 0.62
CA ASP A 37 6.01 -12.37 2.06
C ASP A 37 6.95 -11.21 2.43
N GLU A 38 8.03 -11.01 1.68
CA GLU A 38 8.98 -9.91 1.89
C GLU A 38 8.32 -8.53 1.75
N ASP A 39 7.47 -8.35 0.74
CA ASP A 39 6.74 -7.10 0.50
C ASP A 39 5.66 -6.87 1.57
N ILE A 40 4.98 -7.95 2.00
CA ILE A 40 3.99 -7.91 3.08
C ILE A 40 4.65 -7.46 4.39
N ASP A 41 5.80 -8.04 4.73
CA ASP A 41 6.56 -7.71 5.94
C ASP A 41 7.10 -6.27 5.89
N GLU A 42 7.59 -5.82 4.73
CA GLU A 42 8.02 -4.44 4.53
C GLU A 42 6.85 -3.47 4.75
N LEU A 43 5.72 -3.69 4.07
CA LEU A 43 4.53 -2.85 4.18
C LEU A 43 4.05 -2.78 5.63
N LYS A 44 3.97 -3.92 6.32
CA LYS A 44 3.57 -3.96 7.72
C LYS A 44 4.50 -3.12 8.59
N SER A 45 5.82 -3.24 8.41
CA SER A 45 6.81 -2.44 9.14
C SER A 45 6.62 -0.93 8.90
N LEU A 46 6.32 -0.53 7.67
CA LEU A 46 6.04 0.87 7.33
C LEU A 46 4.78 1.39 8.03
N ILE A 47 3.71 0.59 8.09
CA ILE A 47 2.47 0.96 8.77
C ILE A 47 2.66 1.02 10.29
N GLU A 48 3.41 0.09 10.89
CA GLU A 48 3.78 0.12 12.32
C GLU A 48 4.59 1.38 12.67
N LYS A 49 5.58 1.73 11.86
CA LYS A 49 6.34 2.98 12.01
C LYS A 49 5.41 4.19 11.91
N HIS A 50 4.52 4.20 10.92
CA HIS A 50 3.56 5.29 10.75
C HIS A 50 2.64 5.44 11.97
N GLN A 51 2.05 4.34 12.46
CA GLN A 51 1.26 4.33 13.69
C GLN A 51 2.06 4.90 14.87
N ARG A 52 3.29 4.40 15.08
CA ARG A 52 4.16 4.81 16.18
C ARG A 52 4.50 6.30 16.14
N TYR A 53 4.81 6.84 14.97
CA TYR A 53 5.26 8.23 14.84
C TYR A 53 4.13 9.25 14.73
N THR A 54 2.93 8.83 14.32
CA THR A 54 1.80 9.76 14.08
C THR A 54 0.60 9.53 15.00
N GLY A 55 0.53 8.39 15.69
CA GLY A 55 -0.67 7.98 16.43
C GLY A 55 -1.87 7.68 15.52
N SER A 56 -1.65 7.38 14.24
CA SER A 56 -2.72 7.18 13.25
C SER A 56 -3.70 6.07 13.68
N ALA A 57 -4.96 6.45 13.91
CA ALA A 57 -6.05 5.52 14.20
C ALA A 57 -6.34 4.59 13.02
N VAL A 58 -6.15 5.06 11.78
CA VAL A 58 -6.31 4.25 10.57
C VAL A 58 -5.24 3.17 10.53
N ALA A 59 -3.97 3.52 10.78
CA ALA A 59 -2.88 2.55 10.85
C ALA A 59 -3.12 1.53 11.97
N SER A 60 -3.58 1.99 13.14
CA SER A 60 -3.93 1.11 14.25
C SER A 60 -5.02 0.11 13.87
N ARG A 61 -6.03 0.51 13.09
CA ARG A 61 -7.09 -0.37 12.63
C ARG A 61 -6.58 -1.39 11.61
N ILE A 62 -5.82 -0.94 10.62
CA ILE A 62 -5.23 -1.82 9.59
C ILE A 62 -4.35 -2.89 10.26
N LEU A 63 -3.53 -2.52 11.25
CA LEU A 63 -2.68 -3.48 11.97
C LEU A 63 -3.48 -4.44 12.85
N ALA A 64 -4.60 -4.00 13.43
CA ALA A 64 -5.48 -4.85 14.24
C ALA A 64 -6.19 -5.92 13.38
N ASP A 65 -6.59 -5.55 12.16
CA ASP A 65 -7.33 -6.41 11.22
C ASP A 65 -6.42 -7.03 10.13
N TRP A 66 -5.09 -7.06 10.35
CA TRP A 66 -4.09 -7.39 9.32
C TRP A 66 -4.30 -8.76 8.66
N GLN A 67 -4.73 -9.78 9.42
CA GLN A 67 -4.96 -11.13 8.89
C GLN A 67 -6.30 -11.29 8.14
N GLN A 68 -7.20 -10.31 8.22
CA GLN A 68 -8.48 -10.31 7.52
C GLN A 68 -8.47 -9.41 6.27
N SER A 69 -7.35 -8.72 6.01
CA SER A 69 -7.19 -7.75 4.93
C SER A 69 -6.40 -8.33 3.76
#